data_AF-Q5LR92-F1
#
_entry.id   AF-Q5LR92-F1
#
_cell.length_a   1.000
_cell.length_b   1.000
_cell.length_c   1.000
_cell.angle_alpha   90.00
_cell.angle_beta   90.00
_cell.angle_gamma   90.00
#
_symmetry.space_group_name_H-M   'P 1'
#
loop_
_entity.id
_entity.type
_entity.pdbx_description
1 polymer ?
#
loop_
_entity_poly.entity_id
_entity_poly.type
_entity_poly.pdbx_seq_one_letter_code
_entity_poly.pdbx_strand_id
1 'polypeptide(L)'
;MTAKSRVRAFSLKLRMAVLKDRRAELKERILQELKRPAPCAQTLRMLKRRKLTLKDELARHEGLLRTLDAMGHRAGLQSGNQLGRV
;
A
#
# COMPACT_ATOMS: atom_id res chain seq x y z
N MET A 1 -7.15 -17.84 9.03
CA MET A 1 -7.19 -16.37 9.27
C MET A 1 -8.34 -16.03 10.22
N THR A 2 -8.11 -15.22 11.25
CA THR A 2 -9.17 -14.79 12.18
C THR A 2 -10.04 -13.68 11.56
N ALA A 3 -11.26 -13.47 12.06
CA ALA A 3 -12.14 -12.40 11.57
C ALA A 3 -11.46 -11.01 11.68
N LYS A 4 -10.76 -10.76 12.78
CA LYS A 4 -10.00 -9.52 13.03
C LYS A 4 -8.87 -9.29 12.02
N SER A 5 -8.17 -10.34 11.57
CA SER A 5 -7.10 -10.19 10.57
C SER A 5 -7.67 -9.86 9.18
N ARG A 6 -8.83 -10.43 8.83
CA ARG A 6 -9.52 -10.12 7.56
C ARG A 6 -9.98 -8.67 7.49
N VAL A 7 -10.59 -8.15 8.57
CA VAL A 7 -11.00 -6.74 8.66
C VAL A 7 -9.79 -5.81 8.52
N ARG A 8 -8.68 -6.10 9.23
CA ARG A 8 -7.44 -5.31 9.11
C ARG A 8 -6.87 -5.33 7.69
N ALA A 9 -6.84 -6.48 7.04
CA ALA A 9 -6.37 -6.61 5.65
C ALA A 9 -7.26 -5.82 4.68
N PHE A 10 -8.59 -5.87 4.87
CA PHE A 10 -9.54 -5.08 4.08
C PHE A 10 -9.30 -3.56 4.25
N SER A 11 -9.18 -3.08 5.49
CA SER A 11 -8.90 -1.67 5.77
C SER A 11 -7.57 -1.21 5.16
N LEU A 12 -6.53 -2.05 5.18
CA LEU A 12 -5.25 -1.76 4.51
C LEU A 12 -5.41 -1.65 2.99
N LYS A 13 -6.14 -2.59 2.37
CA LYS A 13 -6.42 -2.55 0.92
C LYS A 13 -7.16 -1.28 0.52
N LEU A 14 -8.16 -0.85 1.30
CA LEU A 14 -8.89 0.40 1.05
C LEU A 14 -7.96 1.62 1.14
N ARG A 15 -7.13 1.70 2.19
CA ARG A 15 -6.13 2.78 2.31
C ARG A 15 -5.16 2.80 1.14
N MET A 16 -4.70 1.63 0.71
CA MET A 16 -3.80 1.53 -0.46
C MET A 16 -4.47 1.98 -1.75
N ALA A 17 -5.76 1.72 -1.96
CA ALA A 17 -6.50 2.23 -3.12
C ALA A 17 -6.47 3.76 -3.14
N VAL A 18 -6.84 4.41 -2.01
CA VAL A 18 -6.79 5.88 -1.87
C VAL A 18 -5.39 6.44 -2.14
N LEU A 19 -4.34 5.79 -1.63
CA LEU A 19 -2.96 6.22 -1.87
C LEU A 19 -2.54 6.06 -3.34
N LYS A 20 -3.03 5.04 -4.04
CA LYS A 20 -2.80 4.85 -5.47
C LYS A 20 -3.44 5.97 -6.29
N ASP A 21 -4.68 6.36 -5.95
CA ASP A 21 -5.40 7.44 -6.62
C ASP A 21 -4.67 8.78 -6.43
N ARG A 22 -4.30 9.11 -5.18
CA ARG A 22 -3.48 10.30 -4.89
C ARG A 22 -2.15 10.30 -5.63
N ARG A 23 -1.52 9.13 -5.81
CA ARG A 23 -0.27 9.01 -6.57
C ARG A 23 -0.51 9.24 -8.07
N ALA A 24 -1.65 8.81 -8.62
CA ALA A 24 -2.02 9.07 -10.01
C ALA A 24 -2.24 10.57 -10.23
N GLU A 25 -3.00 11.22 -9.34
CA GLU A 25 -3.21 12.67 -9.36
C GLU A 25 -1.89 13.45 -9.30
N LEU A 26 -0.96 13.05 -8.42
CA LEU A 26 0.37 13.68 -8.38
C LEU A 26 1.17 13.50 -9.68
N LYS A 27 1.03 12.36 -10.37
CA LYS A 27 1.67 12.16 -11.67
C LYS A 27 1.09 13.13 -12.70
N GLU A 28 -0.22 13.30 -12.74
CA GLU A 28 -0.88 14.24 -13.63
C GLU A 28 -0.44 15.68 -13.36
N ARG A 29 -0.41 16.10 -12.09
CA ARG A 29 0.08 17.44 -11.70
C ARG A 29 1.54 17.66 -12.09
N ILE A 30 2.40 16.63 -11.99
CA ILE A 30 3.79 16.71 -12.47
C ILE A 30 3.83 16.90 -13.99
N LEU A 31 3.03 16.13 -14.73
CA LEU A 31 2.96 16.24 -16.19
C LEU A 31 2.43 17.60 -16.63
N GLN A 32 1.43 18.15 -15.95
CA GLN A 32 0.91 19.48 -16.19
C GLN A 32 1.99 20.55 -15.97
N GLU A 33 2.73 20.49 -14.86
CA GLU A 33 3.79 21.45 -14.56
C GLU A 33 4.95 21.36 -15.57
N LEU A 34 5.31 20.16 -16.03
CA LEU A 34 6.33 19.96 -17.06
C LEU A 34 5.92 20.49 -18.45
N LYS A 35 4.61 20.57 -18.74
CA LYS A 35 4.09 21.13 -19.99
C LYS A 35 4.04 22.65 -20.00
N ARG A 36 4.29 23.33 -18.87
CA ARG A 36 4.24 24.78 -18.80
C ARG A 36 5.41 25.39 -19.58
N PRO A 37 5.22 26.53 -20.27
CA PRO A 37 6.30 27.21 -21.00
C PRO A 37 7.51 27.57 -20.12
N ALA A 38 7.27 27.85 -18.84
CA ALA A 38 8.30 28.05 -17.83
C ALA A 38 7.98 27.19 -16.59
N PRO A 39 8.53 25.96 -16.49
CA PRO A 39 8.24 25.07 -15.37
C PRO A 39 8.91 25.54 -14.08
N CYS A 40 8.15 25.56 -12.98
CA CYS A 40 8.69 25.90 -11.68
C CYS A 40 9.43 24.71 -11.06
N ALA A 41 10.77 24.80 -11.02
CA ALA A 41 11.62 23.77 -10.45
C ALA A 41 11.33 23.49 -8.97
N GLN A 42 10.87 24.48 -8.19
CA GLN A 42 10.47 24.28 -6.80
C GLN A 42 9.19 23.43 -6.70
N THR A 43 8.18 23.76 -7.50
CA THR A 43 6.91 23.00 -7.59
C THR A 43 7.18 21.56 -8.01
N LEU A 44 7.98 21.34 -9.06
CA LEU A 44 8.35 19.99 -9.50
C LEU A 44 9.07 19.19 -8.41
N ARG A 45 10.03 19.80 -7.70
CA ARG A 45 10.72 19.14 -6.58
C ARG A 45 9.76 18.76 -5.46
N MET A 46 8.82 19.65 -5.10
CA MET A 46 7.80 19.36 -4.10
C MET A 46 6.89 18.21 -4.54
N LEU A 47 6.37 18.25 -5.76
CA LEU A 47 5.48 17.21 -6.30
C LEU A 47 6.18 15.85 -6.38
N LYS A 48 7.43 15.82 -6.85
CA LYS A 48 8.24 14.59 -6.90
C LYS A 48 8.50 14.01 -5.51
N ARG A 49 8.80 14.86 -4.50
CA ARG A 49 8.95 14.42 -3.11
C ARG A 49 7.66 13.82 -2.56
N ARG A 50 6.52 14.47 -2.74
CA ARG A 50 5.21 13.94 -2.33
C ARG A 50 4.91 12.59 -2.99
N LYS A 51 5.20 12.44 -4.29
CA LYS A 51 5.05 11.18 -5.01
C LYS A 51 5.94 10.07 -4.41
N LEU A 52 7.17 10.40 -4.02
CA LEU A 52 8.08 9.45 -3.38
C LEU A 52 7.54 9.01 -2.02
N THR A 53 7.09 9.94 -1.17
CA THR A 53 6.48 9.63 0.13
C THR A 53 5.30 8.67 -0.01
N LEU A 54 4.39 8.90 -0.98
CA LEU A 54 3.27 7.98 -1.24
C LEU A 54 3.73 6.60 -1.73
N LYS A 55 4.82 6.54 -2.51
CA LYS A 55 5.41 5.26 -2.92
C LYS A 55 5.91 4.48 -1.71
N ASP A 56 6.58 5.15 -0.78
CA ASP A 56 7.12 4.51 0.43
C ASP A 56 6.00 4.07 1.37
N GLU A 57 4.93 4.86 1.51
CA GLU A 57 3.72 4.47 2.25
C GLU A 57 3.05 3.22 1.67
N LEU A 58 2.89 3.17 0.35
CA LEU A 58 2.37 1.98 -0.33
C LEU A 58 3.23 0.75 -0.07
N ALA A 59 4.56 0.89 -0.20
CA ALA A 59 5.49 -0.21 0.05
C ALA A 59 5.40 -0.73 1.49
N ARG A 60 5.26 0.17 2.47
CA ARG A 60 5.02 -0.22 3.88
C ARG A 60 3.73 -0.99 4.05
N HIS A 61 2.62 -0.52 3.48
CA HIS A 61 1.33 -1.20 3.58
C HIS A 61 1.31 -2.55 2.85
N GLU A 62 1.97 -2.67 1.71
CA GLU A 62 2.17 -3.95 1.01
C GLU A 62 2.96 -4.93 1.86
N GLY A 63 4.02 -4.47 2.53
CA GLY A 63 4.79 -5.28 3.48
C GLY A 63 3.92 -5.80 4.62
N LEU A 64 3.12 -4.93 5.24
CA LEU A 64 2.19 -5.33 6.30
C LEU A 64 1.15 -6.35 5.82
N LEU A 65 0.62 -6.18 4.61
CA LEU A 65 -0.35 -7.12 4.04
C LEU A 65 0.28 -8.51 3.84
N ARG A 66 1.51 -8.56 3.27
CA ARG A 66 2.26 -9.82 3.13
C ARG A 66 2.48 -10.52 4.47
N THR A 67 2.85 -9.77 5.51
CA THR A 67 3.03 -10.34 6.86
C THR A 67 1.71 -10.86 7.45
N LEU A 68 0.61 -10.13 7.27
CA LEU A 68 -0.72 -10.57 7.70
C LEU A 68 -1.17 -11.85 7.00
N ASP A 69 -0.90 -11.97 5.70
CA ASP A 69 -1.22 -13.16 4.91
C ASP A 69 -0.37 -14.37 5.35
N ALA A 70 0.94 -14.17 5.54
CA ALA A 70 1.85 -15.20 6.03
C ALA A 70 1.47 -15.73 7.43
N MET A 71 1.08 -14.84 8.34
CA MET A 71 0.55 -15.24 9.66
C MET A 71 -0.77 -16.00 9.54
N GLY A 72 -1.62 -15.60 8.59
CA GLY A 72 -2.87 -16.29 8.28
C GLY A 72 -2.67 -17.74 7.83
N HIS A 73 -1.65 -17.99 7.00
CA HIS A 73 -1.25 -19.33 6.56
C HIS A 73 -0.62 -20.16 7.69
N ARG A 74 0.29 -19.58 8.48
CA ARG A 74 0.94 -20.28 9.60
C ARG A 74 -0.06 -20.75 10.67
N ALA A 75 -1.05 -19.91 10.98
CA ALA A 75 -2.14 -20.28 11.90
C ALA A 75 -3.03 -21.40 11.34
N GLY A 76 -3.26 -21.43 10.01
CA GLY A 76 -4.01 -22.51 9.36
C GLY A 76 -3.31 -23.86 9.44
N LEU A 77 -1.99 -23.90 9.27
CA LEU A 77 -1.19 -25.13 9.38
C LEU A 77 -1.18 -25.70 10.81
N GLN A 78 -1.18 -24.84 11.84
CA GLN A 78 -1.24 -25.30 13.24
C GLN A 78 -2.58 -25.93 13.63
N SER A 79 -3.70 -25.48 13.05
CA SER A 79 -5.02 -26.10 13.27
C SER A 79 -5.18 -27.45 12.56
N GLY A 80 -4.48 -27.69 11.45
CA GLY A 80 -4.53 -28.97 10.73
C GLY A 80 -3.80 -30.13 11.41
N ASN A 81 -2.92 -29.82 12.38
CA ASN A 81 -2.04 -30.82 13.00
C ASN A 81 -2.62 -31.45 14.29
N GLN A 82 -3.89 -31.17 14.63
CA GLN A 82 -4.56 -31.71 15.83
C GLN A 82 -5.50 -32.91 15.55
N LEU A 83 -5.62 -33.37 14.30
CA LEU A 83 -6.53 -34.47 13.93
C LEU A 83 -5.82 -35.82 13.63
N GLY A 84 -4.56 -35.98 14.04
CA GLY A 84 -3.73 -37.15 13.73
C GLY A 84 -3.27 -37.98 14.93
N ARG A 85 -4.10 -38.12 15.97
CA ARG A 85 -3.86 -39.05 17.09
C ARG A 85 -5.17 -39.65 17.60
N VAL A 86 -5.61 -40.75 16.99
CA VAL A 86 -6.19 -41.92 17.67
C VAL A 86 -6.00 -43.14 16.77
#